data_AF-A0A4V3D549-F1
#
_entry.id   AF-A0A4V3D549-F1
#
_cell.length_a   1.000
_cell.length_b   1.000
_cell.length_c   1.000
_cell.angle_alpha   90.00
_cell.angle_beta   90.00
_cell.angle_gamma   90.00
#
_symmetry.space_group_name_H-M   'P 1'
#
loop_
_entity.id
_entity.type
_entity.pdbx_description
1 polymer ?
#
loop_
_entity_poly.entity_id
_entity_poly.type
_entity_poly.pdbx_seq_one_letter_code
_entity_poly.pdbx_strand_id
1 'polypeptide(L)'
;MDYRLPLGEFKLRLGERIDVDSIGATHIEDLDLPVQWGFVPGVYRAEAIVKRVSLLLEAVCIKLGAEDAAKPLLDNLAASLATSGRESTLPLATLPLPQSGQSKSELLAQAEIIGAGLVAYAREAFAARTRSSATLAQLKLRSRCEQHLWTPDVVDVLMGPRGSTEAMQLFNEYLHQLILLRDALLPFANWREVPIDTGTNGLRFIEQARTTFLTQVMFQGLKHKDLVAFAQHLLGVGLERSGYGFQYRWGIVLPAMIGGSLQSASGTLLRWHPAKFTLNGLEREHFVFEYAYENYEDAGRSYIEKGKATSLGSTFPKEAEIAPVATEDDRRLLSLRLTNASSAYVTDVGQIARAYRYMYRPTINTVDKEEKSTLDRSAWTEYSAEDILAVEELAAFRDDGIHDISANGNPLVLLALLGKLYPQNLIFLEDGKVNGAALRAGKQFGAKVLLSCERFK
;
A
#
# COMPACT_ATOMS: atom_id res chain seq x y z
N MET A 1 14.83 2.97 20.17
CA MET A 1 13.73 2.11 20.70
C MET A 1 13.24 1.23 19.56
N ASP A 2 12.95 -0.04 19.79
CA ASP A 2 12.45 -0.93 18.73
C ASP A 2 11.09 -0.46 18.21
N TYR A 3 10.89 -0.56 16.90
CA TYR A 3 9.59 -0.39 16.28
C TYR A 3 8.82 -1.72 16.33
N ARG A 4 7.63 -1.69 16.94
CA ARG A 4 6.78 -2.87 17.13
C ARG A 4 5.40 -2.61 16.53
N LEU A 5 4.95 -3.53 15.67
CA LEU A 5 3.62 -3.53 15.09
C LEU A 5 2.66 -4.34 15.98
N PRO A 6 1.57 -3.73 16.49
CA PRO A 6 0.57 -4.47 17.25
C PRO A 6 -0.33 -5.30 16.32
N LEU A 7 -0.56 -6.56 16.69
CA LEU A 7 -1.45 -7.50 16.02
C LEU A 7 -2.41 -8.09 17.07
N GLY A 8 -3.24 -7.22 17.68
CA GLY A 8 -4.02 -7.59 18.86
C GLY A 8 -3.14 -7.74 20.10
N GLU A 9 -3.19 -8.90 20.75
CA GLU A 9 -2.28 -9.23 21.87
C GLU A 9 -0.86 -9.64 21.43
N PHE A 10 -0.65 -9.79 20.11
CA PHE A 10 0.62 -10.19 19.52
C PHE A 10 1.42 -8.97 19.05
N LYS A 11 2.74 -9.12 18.97
CA LYS A 11 3.66 -8.05 18.53
C LYS A 11 4.62 -8.55 17.47
N LEU A 12 4.85 -7.75 16.45
CA LEU A 12 5.88 -8.00 15.45
C LEU A 12 6.95 -6.91 15.52
N ARG A 13 8.18 -7.28 15.90
CA ARG A 13 9.34 -6.38 15.89
C ARG A 13 9.82 -6.18 14.46
N LEU A 14 9.98 -4.92 14.06
CA LEU A 14 10.42 -4.52 12.73
C LEU A 14 11.46 -3.41 12.88
N GLY A 15 12.70 -3.77 13.19
CA GLY A 15 13.82 -2.82 13.28
C GLY A 15 13.70 -1.76 14.40
N GLU A 16 14.49 -0.71 14.26
CA GLU A 16 14.55 0.44 15.17
C GLU A 16 13.61 1.55 14.70
N ARG A 17 12.88 2.17 15.64
CA ARG A 17 11.96 3.26 15.33
C ARG A 17 12.71 4.53 14.94
N ILE A 18 12.27 5.15 13.86
CA ILE A 18 12.68 6.49 13.45
C ILE A 18 11.67 7.49 14.01
N ASP A 19 12.16 8.59 14.57
CA ASP A 19 11.34 9.74 14.88
C ASP A 19 11.23 10.61 13.63
N VAL A 20 10.11 10.49 12.91
CA VAL A 20 9.87 11.23 11.66
C VAL A 20 9.19 12.57 11.94
N ASP A 21 8.60 12.73 13.13
CA ASP A 21 7.87 13.95 13.50
C ASP A 21 8.84 15.09 13.85
N SER A 22 10.07 14.77 14.28
CA SER A 22 11.16 15.74 14.40
C SER A 22 11.82 16.14 13.06
N ILE A 23 11.42 15.49 11.95
CA ILE A 23 12.04 15.67 10.62
C ILE A 23 11.11 16.41 9.65
N GLY A 24 9.79 16.27 9.82
CA GLY A 24 8.81 17.01 9.04
C GLY A 24 9.09 18.51 9.15
N ALA A 25 8.98 19.24 8.04
CA ALA A 25 9.23 20.68 8.02
C ALA A 25 8.37 21.39 9.09
N THR A 26 8.98 21.65 10.24
CA THR A 26 8.43 22.43 11.34
C THR A 26 8.05 23.80 10.81
N HIS A 27 6.78 24.16 11.00
CA HIS A 27 6.22 25.50 10.82
C HIS A 27 6.24 26.07 9.39
N ILE A 28 5.16 25.80 8.65
CA ILE A 28 4.75 26.58 7.45
C ILE A 28 4.31 28.01 7.84
N GLU A 29 4.26 28.36 9.13
CA GLU A 29 3.55 29.54 9.62
C GLU A 29 4.24 30.88 9.28
N ASP A 30 5.57 30.95 9.14
CA ASP A 30 6.29 32.24 9.06
C ASP A 30 7.32 32.40 7.93
N LEU A 31 7.29 31.57 6.88
CA LEU A 31 8.14 31.85 5.71
C LEU A 31 7.47 32.85 4.77
N ASP A 32 8.08 34.03 4.64
CA ASP A 32 7.75 35.03 3.62
C ASP A 32 7.50 34.34 2.28
N LEU A 33 6.28 34.47 1.76
CA LEU A 33 5.94 33.83 0.50
C LEU A 33 6.75 34.49 -0.61
N PRO A 34 7.55 33.72 -1.36
CA PRO A 34 8.25 34.28 -2.50
C PRO A 34 7.24 34.83 -3.51
N VAL A 35 7.61 35.91 -4.21
CA VAL A 35 6.82 36.49 -5.30
C VAL A 35 6.51 35.44 -6.38
N GLN A 36 7.38 34.44 -6.52
CA GLN A 36 7.21 33.28 -7.39
C GLN A 36 6.83 32.05 -6.58
N TRP A 37 5.77 31.33 -6.98
CA TRP A 37 5.36 30.12 -6.29
C TRP A 37 6.44 29.04 -6.30
N GLY A 38 6.56 28.34 -5.17
CA GLY A 38 7.43 27.18 -4.99
C GLY A 38 7.28 26.53 -3.62
N PHE A 39 7.79 25.31 -3.53
CA PHE A 39 7.97 24.58 -2.29
C PHE A 39 9.28 24.97 -1.62
N VAL A 40 9.28 24.96 -0.30
CA VAL A 40 10.53 24.93 0.47
C VAL A 40 11.00 23.48 0.42
N PRO A 41 12.25 23.19 0.05
CA PRO A 41 12.74 21.83 0.05
C PRO A 41 12.60 21.19 1.43
N GLY A 42 12.10 19.96 1.48
CA GLY A 42 11.88 19.28 2.74
C GLY A 42 10.94 18.09 2.64
N VAL A 43 10.76 17.43 3.79
CA VAL A 43 9.93 16.24 3.93
C VAL A 43 8.54 16.64 4.40
N TYR A 44 7.53 16.25 3.62
CA TYR A 44 6.14 16.57 3.88
C TYR A 44 5.26 15.32 3.90
N ARG A 45 4.17 15.39 4.68
CA ARG A 45 3.02 14.48 4.56
C ARG A 45 2.02 15.02 3.55
N ALA A 46 1.14 14.15 3.06
CA ALA A 46 0.10 14.53 2.09
C ALA A 46 -0.70 15.77 2.52
N GLU A 47 -1.14 15.84 3.78
CA GLU A 47 -1.88 16.98 4.32
C GLU A 47 -1.08 18.29 4.26
N ALA A 48 0.20 18.25 4.64
CA ALA A 48 1.07 19.42 4.60
C ALA A 48 1.33 19.90 3.17
N ILE A 49 1.46 18.95 2.21
CA ILE A 49 1.54 19.28 0.78
C ILE A 49 0.25 19.96 0.32
N VAL A 50 -0.93 19.41 0.65
CA VAL A 50 -2.23 20.01 0.30
C VAL A 50 -2.33 21.42 0.87
N LYS A 51 -2.02 21.62 2.16
CA LYS A 51 -2.03 22.94 2.81
C LYS A 51 -1.12 23.94 2.10
N ARG A 52 0.07 23.50 1.65
CA ARG A 52 1.01 24.36 0.90
C ARG A 52 0.48 24.68 -0.50
N VAL A 53 -0.10 23.71 -1.20
CA VAL A 53 -0.66 23.87 -2.55
C VAL A 53 -1.91 24.76 -2.51
N SER A 54 -2.73 24.70 -1.45
CA SER A 54 -3.93 25.52 -1.28
C SER A 54 -3.69 27.03 -1.29
N LEU A 55 -2.45 27.48 -1.07
CA LEU A 55 -2.07 28.88 -1.25
C LEU A 55 -2.27 29.37 -2.70
N LEU A 56 -2.15 28.47 -3.67
CA LEU A 56 -2.47 28.78 -5.07
C LEU A 56 -3.96 29.06 -5.24
N LEU A 57 -4.82 28.23 -4.63
CA LEU A 57 -6.27 28.41 -4.68
C LEU A 57 -6.69 29.72 -4.00
N GLU A 58 -6.12 30.03 -2.84
CA GLU A 58 -6.36 31.32 -2.16
C GLU A 58 -5.96 32.50 -3.05
N ALA A 59 -4.79 32.44 -3.69
CA ALA A 59 -4.34 33.46 -4.63
C ALA A 59 -5.26 33.58 -5.86
N VAL A 60 -5.84 32.48 -6.35
CA VAL A 60 -6.85 32.52 -7.42
C VAL A 60 -8.08 33.29 -6.97
N CYS A 61 -8.67 32.96 -5.82
CA CYS A 61 -9.85 33.66 -5.30
C CYS A 61 -9.61 35.16 -5.07
N ILE A 62 -8.42 35.52 -4.56
CA ILE A 62 -8.03 36.93 -4.38
C ILE A 62 -7.96 37.65 -5.72
N LYS A 63 -7.33 37.06 -6.74
CA LYS A 63 -7.22 37.68 -8.07
C LYS A 63 -8.55 37.79 -8.80
N LEU A 64 -9.47 36.84 -8.58
CA LEU A 64 -10.84 36.89 -9.09
C LEU A 64 -11.71 37.93 -8.35
N GLY A 65 -11.27 38.40 -7.18
CA GLY A 65 -12.04 39.30 -6.31
C GLY A 65 -13.32 38.67 -5.77
N ALA A 66 -13.34 37.34 -5.61
CA ALA A 66 -14.56 36.56 -5.46
C ALA A 66 -14.31 35.31 -4.60
N GLU A 67 -14.68 35.34 -3.31
CA GLU A 67 -14.53 34.17 -2.43
C GLU A 67 -15.45 33.01 -2.82
N ASP A 68 -16.63 33.32 -3.38
CA ASP A 68 -17.60 32.36 -3.89
C ASP A 68 -17.03 31.50 -5.05
N ALA A 69 -15.99 31.97 -5.73
CA ALA A 69 -15.28 31.22 -6.75
C ALA A 69 -14.59 29.95 -6.21
N ALA A 70 -14.33 29.85 -4.90
CA ALA A 70 -13.65 28.68 -4.34
C ALA A 70 -14.45 27.39 -4.49
N LYS A 71 -15.79 27.47 -4.37
CA LYS A 71 -16.67 26.30 -4.47
C LYS A 71 -16.54 25.58 -5.82
N PRO A 72 -16.78 26.22 -6.98
CA PRO A 72 -16.65 25.55 -8.28
C PRO A 72 -15.21 25.04 -8.53
N LEU A 73 -14.19 25.76 -8.06
CA LEU A 73 -12.78 25.33 -8.18
C LEU A 73 -12.49 24.05 -7.36
N LEU A 74 -13.02 23.94 -6.15
CA LEU A 74 -12.91 22.74 -5.29
C LEU A 74 -13.78 21.58 -5.80
N ASP A 75 -14.93 21.87 -6.39
CA ASP A 75 -15.78 20.86 -7.01
C ASP A 75 -15.11 20.30 -8.29
N ASN A 76 -14.41 21.13 -9.08
CA ASN A 76 -13.59 20.65 -10.19
C ASN A 76 -12.40 19.78 -9.74
N LEU A 77 -11.74 20.13 -8.62
CA LEU A 77 -10.73 19.25 -8.03
C LEU A 77 -11.33 17.86 -7.71
N ALA A 78 -12.51 17.82 -7.10
CA ALA A 78 -13.18 16.56 -6.78
C ALA A 78 -13.49 15.76 -8.06
N ALA A 79 -13.95 16.43 -9.13
CA ALA A 79 -14.20 15.81 -10.42
C ALA A 79 -12.90 15.27 -11.07
N SER A 80 -11.79 16.01 -10.99
CA SER A 80 -10.50 15.57 -11.55
C SER A 80 -9.87 14.40 -10.79
N LEU A 81 -10.08 14.33 -9.46
CA LEU A 81 -9.57 13.25 -8.61
C LEU A 81 -10.49 12.02 -8.56
N ALA A 82 -11.73 12.13 -9.02
CA ALA A 82 -12.64 11.00 -9.14
C ALA A 82 -12.08 9.90 -10.05
N THR A 83 -12.59 8.68 -9.91
CA THR A 83 -12.19 7.49 -10.69
C THR A 83 -13.06 7.23 -11.91
N SER A 84 -14.02 8.12 -12.16
CA SER A 84 -14.93 8.13 -13.31
C SER A 84 -15.38 9.55 -13.63
N GLY A 85 -16.04 9.73 -14.78
CA GLY A 85 -16.50 11.04 -15.26
C GLY A 85 -15.57 11.63 -16.32
N ARG A 86 -16.04 12.71 -16.97
CA ARG A 86 -15.34 13.33 -18.10
C ARG A 86 -14.04 13.97 -17.66
N GLU A 87 -14.04 14.62 -16.50
CA GLU A 87 -12.92 15.39 -15.96
C GLU A 87 -11.90 14.51 -15.22
N SER A 88 -12.24 13.25 -14.95
CA SER A 88 -11.36 12.31 -14.25
C SER A 88 -10.03 12.15 -14.98
N THR A 89 -8.96 12.38 -14.24
CA THR A 89 -7.58 12.26 -14.76
C THR A 89 -7.02 10.85 -14.62
N LEU A 90 -7.76 9.97 -13.93
CA LEU A 90 -7.43 8.55 -13.75
C LEU A 90 -8.72 7.71 -13.72
N PRO A 91 -9.37 7.47 -14.88
CA PRO A 91 -10.69 6.87 -14.97
C PRO A 91 -10.67 5.33 -14.81
N LEU A 92 -10.09 4.81 -13.71
CA LEU A 92 -9.92 3.36 -13.49
C LEU A 92 -11.25 2.57 -13.49
N ALA A 93 -12.36 3.22 -13.14
CA ALA A 93 -13.66 2.57 -13.10
C ALA A 93 -14.11 2.12 -14.50
N THR A 94 -13.82 2.91 -15.54
CA THR A 94 -14.28 2.66 -16.91
C THR A 94 -13.26 1.91 -17.77
N LEU A 95 -11.99 1.83 -17.33
CA LEU A 95 -10.94 1.20 -18.11
C LEU A 95 -11.01 -0.34 -18.07
N PRO A 96 -10.98 -1.03 -19.23
CA PRO A 96 -10.83 -2.47 -19.29
C PRO A 96 -9.35 -2.84 -19.07
N LEU A 97 -8.95 -3.09 -17.82
CA LEU A 97 -7.57 -3.45 -17.50
C LEU A 97 -7.30 -4.95 -17.77
N PRO A 98 -6.15 -5.30 -18.38
CA PRO A 98 -5.75 -6.68 -18.59
C PRO A 98 -5.37 -7.38 -17.27
N GLN A 99 -6.27 -8.23 -16.77
CA GLN A 99 -6.13 -9.24 -15.70
C GLN A 99 -6.20 -8.87 -14.19
N SER A 100 -6.80 -9.83 -13.46
CA SER A 100 -7.18 -9.94 -12.04
C SER A 100 -8.08 -8.83 -11.47
N GLY A 101 -9.38 -9.12 -11.34
CA GLY A 101 -10.36 -8.20 -10.77
C GLY A 101 -9.99 -7.66 -9.37
N GLN A 102 -9.21 -8.42 -8.60
CA GLN A 102 -8.79 -8.02 -7.25
C GLN A 102 -7.78 -6.86 -7.25
N SER A 103 -6.65 -6.95 -7.96
CA SER A 103 -5.65 -5.86 -8.00
C SER A 103 -6.23 -4.57 -8.57
N LYS A 104 -7.09 -4.68 -9.60
CA LYS A 104 -7.85 -3.53 -10.13
C LYS A 104 -8.76 -2.93 -9.06
N SER A 105 -9.54 -3.76 -8.36
CA SER A 105 -10.46 -3.29 -7.32
C SER A 105 -9.73 -2.64 -6.15
N GLU A 106 -8.56 -3.18 -5.75
CA GLU A 106 -7.72 -2.62 -4.70
C GLU A 106 -7.19 -1.23 -5.10
N LEU A 107 -6.66 -1.09 -6.33
CA LEU A 107 -6.15 0.20 -6.81
C LEU A 107 -7.27 1.23 -7.01
N LEU A 108 -8.44 0.79 -7.49
CA LEU A 108 -9.63 1.64 -7.63
C LEU A 108 -10.06 2.19 -6.27
N ALA A 109 -10.26 1.30 -5.28
CA ALA A 109 -10.63 1.70 -3.92
C ALA A 109 -9.58 2.63 -3.30
N GLN A 110 -8.30 2.37 -3.57
CA GLN A 110 -7.22 3.23 -3.10
C GLN A 110 -7.26 4.62 -3.73
N ALA A 111 -7.50 4.72 -5.04
CA ALA A 111 -7.64 5.99 -5.74
C ALA A 111 -8.84 6.80 -5.22
N GLU A 112 -9.95 6.14 -4.90
CA GLU A 112 -11.15 6.77 -4.32
C GLU A 112 -10.89 7.32 -2.92
N ILE A 113 -10.26 6.52 -2.05
CA ILE A 113 -9.94 6.91 -0.67
C ILE A 113 -8.96 8.09 -0.66
N ILE A 114 -7.92 8.05 -1.50
CA ILE A 114 -6.95 9.14 -1.60
C ILE A 114 -7.64 10.39 -2.18
N GLY A 115 -8.36 10.27 -3.29
CA GLY A 115 -9.05 11.39 -3.93
C GLY A 115 -10.00 12.11 -2.97
N ALA A 116 -10.86 11.36 -2.28
CA ALA A 116 -11.76 11.93 -1.27
C ALA A 116 -10.99 12.58 -0.10
N GLY A 117 -9.92 11.95 0.37
CA GLY A 117 -9.06 12.49 1.44
C GLY A 117 -8.38 13.80 1.07
N LEU A 118 -7.83 13.90 -0.15
CA LEU A 118 -7.19 15.13 -0.63
C LEU A 118 -8.19 16.27 -0.84
N VAL A 119 -9.40 15.97 -1.33
CA VAL A 119 -10.49 16.96 -1.43
C VAL A 119 -10.90 17.47 -0.04
N ALA A 120 -11.01 16.59 0.95
CA ALA A 120 -11.30 16.98 2.33
C ALA A 120 -10.23 17.92 2.89
N TYR A 121 -8.95 17.54 2.78
CA TYR A 121 -7.83 18.39 3.19
C TYR A 121 -7.82 19.75 2.46
N ALA A 122 -8.15 19.77 1.16
CA ALA A 122 -8.20 21.02 0.39
C ALA A 122 -9.31 21.95 0.89
N ARG A 123 -10.50 21.40 1.18
CA ARG A 123 -11.64 22.15 1.75
C ARG A 123 -11.31 22.68 3.14
N GLU A 124 -10.73 21.85 3.99
CA GLU A 124 -10.30 22.23 5.35
C GLU A 124 -9.23 23.32 5.32
N ALA A 125 -8.20 23.17 4.49
CA ALA A 125 -7.15 24.17 4.33
C ALA A 125 -7.70 25.52 3.88
N PHE A 126 -8.63 25.53 2.91
CA PHE A 126 -9.27 26.76 2.45
C PHE A 126 -10.19 27.39 3.51
N ALA A 127 -10.90 26.58 4.29
CA ALA A 127 -11.76 27.07 5.37
C ALA A 127 -10.93 27.67 6.53
N ALA A 128 -9.76 27.09 6.82
CA ALA A 128 -8.85 27.54 7.88
C ALA A 128 -7.87 28.64 7.45
N ARG A 129 -8.08 29.27 6.28
CA ARG A 129 -7.18 30.32 5.76
C ARG A 129 -7.17 31.54 6.69
N THR A 130 -5.97 32.04 7.00
CA THR A 130 -5.76 33.21 7.88
C THR A 130 -4.86 34.28 7.26
N ARG A 131 -4.34 34.06 6.04
CA ARG A 131 -3.26 34.88 5.47
C ARG A 131 -3.74 36.19 4.85
N SER A 132 -2.92 37.23 5.00
CA SER A 132 -3.20 38.57 4.46
C SER A 132 -3.21 38.56 2.92
N SER A 133 -4.22 39.19 2.32
CA SER A 133 -4.45 39.21 0.88
C SER A 133 -3.33 39.86 0.05
N ALA A 134 -2.52 40.75 0.65
CA ALA A 134 -1.53 41.55 -0.07
C ALA A 134 -0.40 40.71 -0.69
N THR A 135 0.15 39.73 0.04
CA THR A 135 1.26 38.89 -0.45
C THR A 135 0.78 37.89 -1.51
N LEU A 136 -0.38 37.29 -1.30
CA LEU A 136 -0.98 36.33 -2.26
C LEU A 136 -1.43 37.02 -3.56
N ALA A 137 -1.86 38.28 -3.50
CA ALA A 137 -2.18 39.05 -4.70
C ALA A 137 -0.97 39.22 -5.63
N GLN A 138 0.25 39.27 -5.08
CA GLN A 138 1.49 39.42 -5.84
C GLN A 138 2.05 38.10 -6.38
N LEU A 139 1.50 36.96 -5.95
CA LEU A 139 1.98 35.65 -6.38
C LEU A 139 1.88 35.51 -7.90
N LYS A 140 2.99 35.12 -8.51
CA LYS A 140 3.10 34.84 -9.94
C LYS A 140 3.62 33.42 -10.16
N LEU A 141 3.11 32.81 -11.21
CA LEU A 141 3.55 31.52 -11.70
C LEU A 141 3.32 31.49 -13.20
N ARG A 142 4.26 30.92 -13.95
CA ARG A 142 4.00 30.46 -15.32
C ARG A 142 3.84 28.94 -15.28
N SER A 143 2.60 28.48 -15.20
CA SER A 143 2.33 27.04 -15.27
C SER A 143 2.49 26.55 -16.71
N ARG A 144 2.99 25.34 -16.88
CA ARG A 144 2.79 24.59 -18.12
C ARG A 144 1.29 24.29 -18.21
N CYS A 145 0.67 24.51 -19.37
CA CYS A 145 -0.73 24.14 -19.57
C CYS A 145 -0.80 22.62 -19.70
N GLU A 146 -0.97 21.95 -18.57
CA GLU A 146 -1.29 20.54 -18.49
C GLU A 146 -2.78 20.42 -18.88
N GLN A 147 -3.12 19.58 -19.87
CA GLN A 147 -4.45 19.52 -20.50
C GLN A 147 -5.53 18.89 -19.60
N HIS A 148 -5.55 19.28 -18.31
CA HIS A 148 -6.56 18.86 -17.36
C HIS A 148 -7.89 19.50 -17.71
N LEU A 149 -8.93 18.68 -17.82
CA LEU A 149 -10.25 19.15 -18.17
C LEU A 149 -10.87 19.94 -17.00
N TRP A 150 -11.51 21.05 -17.33
CA TRP A 150 -12.30 21.83 -16.39
C TRP A 150 -13.79 21.53 -16.55
N THR A 151 -14.51 21.51 -15.43
CA THR A 151 -15.98 21.59 -15.42
C THR A 151 -16.47 22.90 -16.05
N PRO A 152 -17.69 22.94 -16.63
CA PRO A 152 -18.27 24.18 -17.17
C PRO A 152 -18.24 25.36 -16.19
N ASP A 153 -18.59 25.15 -14.92
CA ASP A 153 -18.58 26.21 -13.91
C ASP A 153 -17.20 26.86 -13.72
N VAL A 154 -16.13 26.08 -13.84
CA VAL A 154 -14.75 26.59 -13.73
C VAL A 154 -14.34 27.33 -15.00
N VAL A 155 -14.82 26.91 -16.17
CA VAL A 155 -14.64 27.67 -17.41
C VAL A 155 -15.28 29.05 -17.24
N ASP A 156 -16.51 29.13 -16.73
CA ASP A 156 -17.20 30.40 -16.51
C ASP A 156 -16.49 31.29 -15.48
N VAL A 157 -15.93 30.71 -14.43
CA VAL A 157 -15.17 31.44 -13.41
C VAL A 157 -13.83 31.98 -13.93
N LEU A 158 -13.06 31.15 -14.64
CA LEU A 158 -11.67 31.47 -15.02
C LEU A 158 -11.54 32.15 -16.38
N MET A 159 -12.47 31.91 -17.31
CA MET A 159 -12.52 32.55 -18.64
C MET A 159 -13.57 33.66 -18.72
N GLY A 160 -14.39 33.84 -17.68
CA GLY A 160 -15.38 34.91 -17.62
C GLY A 160 -14.79 36.29 -17.33
N PRO A 161 -15.64 37.31 -17.10
CA PRO A 161 -15.20 38.71 -16.96
C PRO A 161 -14.25 38.99 -15.79
N ARG A 162 -14.30 38.15 -14.74
CA ARG A 162 -13.41 38.22 -13.56
C ARG A 162 -12.13 37.40 -13.73
N GLY A 163 -12.08 36.56 -14.77
CA GLY A 163 -10.98 35.67 -15.08
C GLY A 163 -9.72 36.42 -15.51
N SER A 164 -8.58 35.74 -15.41
CA SER A 164 -7.30 36.23 -15.93
C SER A 164 -6.38 35.07 -16.24
N THR A 165 -5.43 35.30 -17.15
CA THR A 165 -4.38 34.32 -17.48
C THR A 165 -3.61 33.89 -16.24
N GLU A 166 -3.34 34.82 -15.31
CA GLU A 166 -2.67 34.55 -14.05
C GLU A 166 -3.49 33.64 -13.14
N ALA A 167 -4.80 33.90 -12.98
CA ALA A 167 -5.69 33.05 -12.19
C ALA A 167 -5.78 31.63 -12.79
N MET A 168 -5.87 31.53 -14.11
CA MET A 168 -5.86 30.24 -14.82
C MET A 168 -4.57 29.45 -14.59
N GLN A 169 -3.41 30.11 -14.69
CA GLN A 169 -2.11 29.46 -14.51
C GLN A 169 -1.92 28.95 -13.08
N LEU A 170 -2.34 29.72 -12.08
CA LEU A 170 -2.30 29.31 -10.68
C LEU A 170 -3.23 28.13 -10.40
N PHE A 171 -4.45 28.15 -10.95
CA PHE A 171 -5.39 27.05 -10.79
C PHE A 171 -4.91 25.77 -11.47
N ASN A 172 -4.31 25.87 -12.66
CA ASN A 172 -3.75 24.72 -13.35
C ASN A 172 -2.61 24.05 -12.56
N GLU A 173 -1.72 24.83 -11.97
CA GLU A 173 -0.67 24.27 -11.10
C GLU A 173 -1.26 23.64 -9.84
N TYR A 174 -2.23 24.31 -9.20
CA TYR A 174 -2.95 23.78 -8.05
C TYR A 174 -3.53 22.39 -8.34
N LEU A 175 -4.26 22.29 -9.45
CA LEU A 175 -4.89 21.05 -9.88
C LEU A 175 -3.85 19.99 -10.21
N HIS A 176 -2.80 20.36 -10.95
CA HIS A 176 -1.74 19.45 -11.36
C HIS A 176 -0.99 18.86 -10.16
N GLN A 177 -0.58 19.68 -9.19
CA GLN A 177 0.12 19.19 -7.99
C GLN A 177 -0.72 18.18 -7.19
N LEU A 178 -2.03 18.41 -7.07
CA LEU A 178 -2.92 17.48 -6.36
C LEU A 178 -3.18 16.18 -7.14
N ILE A 179 -3.21 16.24 -8.48
CA ILE A 179 -3.26 15.04 -9.33
C ILE A 179 -1.97 14.22 -9.17
N LEU A 180 -0.81 14.88 -9.24
CA LEU A 180 0.49 14.24 -9.02
C LEU A 180 0.55 13.59 -7.63
N LEU A 181 0.04 14.27 -6.59
CA LEU A 181 -0.02 13.73 -5.23
C LEU A 181 -0.91 12.48 -5.14
N ARG A 182 -2.13 12.53 -5.72
CA ARG A 182 -3.06 11.39 -5.74
C ARG A 182 -2.41 10.18 -6.39
N ASP A 183 -1.76 10.38 -7.53
CA ASP A 183 -1.12 9.30 -8.28
C ASP A 183 0.12 8.74 -7.56
N ALA A 184 0.96 9.62 -7.03
CA ALA A 184 2.15 9.24 -6.25
C ALA A 184 1.82 8.36 -5.03
N LEU A 185 0.67 8.60 -4.40
CA LEU A 185 0.25 7.91 -3.19
C LEU A 185 -0.43 6.56 -3.44
N LEU A 186 -0.81 6.25 -4.68
CA LEU A 186 -1.48 4.99 -5.05
C LEU A 186 -0.80 3.71 -4.51
N PRO A 187 0.54 3.61 -4.47
CA PRO A 187 1.21 2.41 -3.96
C PRO A 187 0.93 2.11 -2.48
N PHE A 188 0.53 3.08 -1.67
CA PHE A 188 0.62 2.99 -0.21
C PHE A 188 -0.74 2.91 0.49
N ALA A 189 -1.04 1.79 1.16
CA ALA A 189 -2.23 1.62 1.97
C ALA A 189 -2.34 2.67 3.09
N ASN A 190 -1.23 3.06 3.73
CA ASN A 190 -1.16 4.14 4.72
C ASN A 190 -0.66 5.46 4.11
N TRP A 191 -1.21 5.84 2.95
CA TRP A 191 -0.80 7.02 2.17
C TRP A 191 -0.62 8.32 2.98
N ARG A 192 -1.42 8.53 4.04
CA ARG A 192 -1.34 9.72 4.91
C ARG A 192 -0.01 9.82 5.66
N GLU A 193 0.58 8.66 5.96
CA GLU A 193 1.79 8.51 6.75
C GLU A 193 3.05 8.48 5.88
N VAL A 194 2.99 8.63 4.56
CA VAL A 194 4.17 8.54 3.69
C VAL A 194 4.96 9.86 3.73
N PRO A 195 6.27 9.86 4.03
CA PRO A 195 7.08 11.09 3.99
C PRO A 195 7.62 11.28 2.58
N ILE A 196 7.29 12.41 1.98
CA ILE A 196 7.68 12.74 0.62
C ILE A 196 8.69 13.88 0.68
N ASP A 197 9.88 13.63 0.15
CA ASP A 197 10.88 14.67 -0.05
C ASP A 197 10.51 15.47 -1.31
N THR A 198 10.21 16.75 -1.13
CA THR A 198 9.81 17.65 -2.22
C THR A 198 10.93 18.64 -2.50
N GLY A 199 11.22 18.84 -3.79
CA GLY A 199 12.08 19.93 -4.24
C GLY A 199 11.32 21.24 -4.38
N THR A 200 11.98 22.27 -4.92
CA THR A 200 11.38 23.61 -5.08
C THR A 200 10.16 23.65 -6.00
N ASN A 201 10.03 22.69 -6.91
CA ASN A 201 8.93 22.58 -7.88
C ASN A 201 7.79 21.65 -7.40
N GLY A 202 7.73 21.37 -6.08
CA GLY A 202 6.76 20.46 -5.51
C GLY A 202 6.93 19.03 -6.03
N LEU A 203 5.85 18.45 -6.55
CA LEU A 203 5.81 17.05 -7.01
C LEU A 203 6.16 16.85 -8.48
N ARG A 204 6.53 17.89 -9.23
CA ARG A 204 6.82 17.76 -10.68
C ARG A 204 7.95 16.77 -11.00
N PHE A 205 8.81 16.45 -10.03
CA PHE A 205 9.88 15.46 -10.22
C PHE A 205 9.34 14.04 -10.51
N ILE A 206 8.08 13.71 -10.17
CA ILE A 206 7.52 12.37 -10.42
C ILE A 206 6.82 12.22 -11.78
N GLU A 207 6.69 13.28 -12.59
CA GLU A 207 5.90 13.28 -13.83
C GLU A 207 6.27 12.14 -14.78
N GLN A 208 7.57 11.91 -14.97
CA GLN A 208 8.09 10.86 -15.84
C GLN A 208 7.76 9.46 -15.29
N ALA A 209 8.08 9.22 -14.01
CA ALA A 209 7.81 7.94 -13.35
C ALA A 209 6.31 7.61 -13.32
N ARG A 210 5.47 8.63 -13.09
CA ARG A 210 4.00 8.53 -13.15
C ARG A 210 3.53 8.10 -14.53
N THR A 211 4.06 8.71 -15.59
CA THR A 211 3.68 8.36 -16.97
C THR A 211 3.96 6.89 -17.25
N THR A 212 5.16 6.43 -16.93
CA THR A 212 5.54 5.01 -17.08
C THR A 212 4.64 4.09 -16.27
N PHE A 213 4.41 4.39 -14.99
CA PHE A 213 3.58 3.59 -14.10
C PHE A 213 2.13 3.49 -14.62
N LEU A 214 1.52 4.60 -15.01
CA LEU A 214 0.15 4.60 -15.53
C LEU A 214 0.04 3.86 -16.86
N THR A 215 1.04 3.95 -17.74
CA THR A 215 1.10 3.12 -18.96
C THR A 215 1.13 1.63 -18.63
N GLN A 216 1.94 1.21 -17.65
CA GLN A 216 2.00 -0.20 -17.23
C GLN A 216 0.66 -0.67 -16.65
N VAL A 217 0.07 0.11 -15.75
CA VAL A 217 -1.26 -0.16 -15.17
C VAL A 217 -2.30 -0.35 -16.26
N MET A 218 -2.34 0.56 -17.24
CA MET A 218 -3.38 0.57 -18.28
C MET A 218 -3.22 -0.54 -19.33
N PHE A 219 -1.99 -0.85 -19.75
CA PHE A 219 -1.75 -1.70 -20.93
C PHE A 219 -1.14 -3.07 -20.63
N GLN A 220 -0.42 -3.24 -19.53
CA GLN A 220 0.36 -4.46 -19.26
C GLN A 220 -0.16 -5.29 -18.08
N GLY A 221 -1.09 -4.73 -17.31
CA GLY A 221 -1.53 -5.29 -16.04
C GLY A 221 -0.55 -4.94 -14.93
N LEU A 222 -1.08 -4.64 -13.74
CA LEU A 222 -0.27 -4.20 -12.61
C LEU A 222 0.54 -5.36 -12.02
N LYS A 223 1.85 -5.40 -12.30
CA LYS A 223 2.76 -6.28 -11.56
C LYS A 223 3.18 -5.60 -10.26
N HIS A 224 3.37 -6.38 -9.21
CA HIS A 224 3.79 -5.82 -7.93
C HIS A 224 5.15 -5.10 -8.02
N LYS A 225 6.10 -5.63 -8.81
CA LYS A 225 7.41 -4.99 -9.01
C LYS A 225 7.28 -3.58 -9.62
N ASP A 226 6.31 -3.33 -10.49
CA ASP A 226 6.06 -2.00 -11.08
C ASP A 226 5.56 -1.00 -10.03
N LEU A 227 4.71 -1.47 -9.10
CA LEU A 227 4.24 -0.68 -7.96
C LEU A 227 5.41 -0.34 -7.00
N VAL A 228 6.30 -1.29 -6.74
CA VAL A 228 7.51 -1.06 -5.93
C VAL A 228 8.47 -0.09 -6.63
N ALA A 229 8.69 -0.24 -7.93
CA ALA A 229 9.52 0.65 -8.73
C ALA A 229 9.02 2.10 -8.68
N PHE A 230 7.71 2.29 -8.80
CA PHE A 230 7.11 3.62 -8.73
C PHE A 230 7.23 4.23 -7.33
N ALA A 231 7.04 3.44 -6.27
CA ALA A 231 7.25 3.87 -4.89
C ALA A 231 8.73 4.25 -4.61
N GLN A 232 9.69 3.53 -5.19
CA GLN A 232 11.12 3.87 -5.11
C GLN A 232 11.41 5.24 -5.73
N HIS A 233 10.85 5.53 -6.91
CA HIS A 233 11.02 6.83 -7.56
C HIS A 233 10.44 7.98 -6.73
N LEU A 234 9.25 7.82 -6.15
CA LEU A 234 8.65 8.82 -5.28
C LEU A 234 9.54 9.14 -4.07
N LEU A 235 10.11 8.10 -3.46
CA LEU A 235 10.86 8.20 -2.21
C LEU A 235 12.37 8.44 -2.42
N GLY A 236 12.78 8.78 -3.65
CA GLY A 236 14.18 9.14 -3.96
C GLY A 236 15.15 7.96 -3.91
N VAL A 237 14.67 6.74 -4.09
CA VAL A 237 15.48 5.52 -4.06
C VAL A 237 15.98 5.22 -5.47
N GLY A 238 17.21 5.66 -5.77
CA GLY A 238 17.88 5.43 -7.06
C GLY A 238 18.43 4.02 -7.25
N LEU A 239 17.67 2.98 -6.91
CA LEU A 239 18.06 1.58 -7.10
C LEU A 239 17.48 1.06 -8.41
N GLU A 240 18.30 0.38 -9.23
CA GLU A 240 17.89 -0.08 -10.56
C GLU A 240 16.89 -1.25 -10.53
N ARG A 241 16.82 -1.98 -9.42
CA ARG A 241 15.95 -3.17 -9.27
C ARG A 241 14.87 -2.95 -8.22
N SER A 242 13.75 -3.63 -8.43
CA SER A 242 12.60 -3.64 -7.53
C SER A 242 12.31 -5.06 -7.06
N GLY A 243 12.40 -5.25 -5.75
CA GLY A 243 12.02 -6.48 -5.06
C GLY A 243 10.55 -6.45 -4.66
N TYR A 244 10.23 -6.93 -3.46
CA TYR A 244 8.86 -6.79 -2.89
C TYR A 244 8.73 -5.63 -1.90
N GLY A 245 9.83 -4.96 -1.59
CA GLY A 245 9.89 -3.81 -0.70
C GLY A 245 11.32 -3.26 -0.66
N PHE A 246 11.54 -2.23 0.14
CA PHE A 246 12.85 -1.60 0.29
C PHE A 246 12.97 -0.82 1.60
N GLN A 247 14.19 -0.56 2.02
CA GLN A 247 14.52 0.45 3.02
C GLN A 247 15.07 1.69 2.31
N TYR A 248 14.78 2.86 2.86
CA TYR A 248 15.35 4.13 2.44
C TYR A 248 15.60 5.05 3.64
N ARG A 249 16.07 6.27 3.37
CA ARG A 249 16.45 7.26 4.39
C ARG A 249 15.39 7.50 5.48
N TRP A 250 14.09 7.43 5.16
CA TRP A 250 13.02 7.76 6.11
C TRP A 250 12.17 6.57 6.54
N GLY A 251 12.55 5.33 6.22
CA GLY A 251 11.82 4.18 6.71
C GLY A 251 11.98 2.90 5.89
N ILE A 252 11.10 1.96 6.21
CA ILE A 252 10.96 0.67 5.54
C ILE A 252 9.63 0.67 4.80
N VAL A 253 9.63 0.18 3.56
CA VAL A 253 8.44 -0.05 2.75
C VAL A 253 8.30 -1.55 2.51
N LEU A 254 7.21 -2.12 2.99
CA LEU A 254 6.88 -3.54 2.88
C LEU A 254 5.49 -3.71 2.27
N PRO A 255 5.09 -4.91 1.82
CA PRO A 255 3.73 -5.09 1.34
C PRO A 255 2.72 -4.92 2.48
N ALA A 256 1.50 -4.48 2.15
CA ALA A 256 0.58 -3.86 3.10
C ALA A 256 0.06 -4.76 4.22
N MET A 257 0.16 -6.08 4.06
CA MET A 257 -0.17 -7.07 5.09
C MET A 257 0.80 -7.05 6.27
N ILE A 258 2.03 -6.56 6.11
CA ILE A 258 2.94 -6.34 7.24
C ILE A 258 2.49 -5.07 7.96
N GLY A 259 1.90 -5.24 9.14
CA GLY A 259 1.31 -4.13 9.92
C GLY A 259 -0.11 -3.74 9.49
N GLY A 260 -0.72 -4.49 8.57
CA GLY A 260 -2.15 -4.46 8.30
C GLY A 260 -2.89 -5.63 8.96
N SER A 261 -4.22 -5.60 8.95
CA SER A 261 -5.02 -6.78 9.33
C SER A 261 -4.91 -7.83 8.22
N LEU A 262 -4.53 -9.07 8.55
CA LEU A 262 -4.41 -10.16 7.56
C LEU A 262 -5.74 -10.53 6.89
N GLN A 263 -6.87 -10.11 7.47
CA GLN A 263 -8.20 -10.31 6.89
C GLN A 263 -8.47 -9.31 5.76
N SER A 264 -8.06 -8.04 5.94
CA SER A 264 -8.50 -6.95 5.06
C SER A 264 -7.36 -6.23 4.34
N ALA A 265 -6.09 -6.55 4.64
CA ALA A 265 -4.97 -5.89 4.01
C ALA A 265 -4.87 -6.29 2.52
N SER A 266 -4.60 -5.31 1.68
CA SER A 266 -4.40 -5.52 0.25
C SER A 266 -3.23 -6.46 -0.03
N GLY A 267 -3.39 -7.35 -1.01
CA GLY A 267 -2.31 -8.21 -1.51
C GLY A 267 -1.35 -7.52 -2.48
N THR A 268 -1.73 -6.34 -2.97
CA THR A 268 -1.03 -5.59 -4.03
C THR A 268 -0.28 -4.38 -3.49
N LEU A 269 -0.88 -3.63 -2.56
CA LEU A 269 -0.36 -2.37 -2.06
C LEU A 269 0.82 -2.57 -1.09
N LEU A 270 1.53 -1.47 -0.85
CA LEU A 270 2.61 -1.32 0.11
C LEU A 270 2.15 -0.59 1.37
N ARG A 271 2.95 -0.67 2.42
CA ARG A 271 2.83 0.11 3.65
C ARG A 271 4.21 0.67 4.01
N TRP A 272 4.23 1.96 4.34
CA TRP A 272 5.42 2.61 4.89
C TRP A 272 5.49 2.42 6.41
N HIS A 273 6.68 2.22 6.94
CA HIS A 273 6.95 2.05 8.36
C HIS A 273 8.06 3.02 8.81
N PRO A 274 7.88 3.76 9.92
CA PRO A 274 8.90 4.62 10.52
C PRO A 274 9.94 3.78 11.26
N ALA A 275 10.62 2.91 10.53
CA ALA A 275 11.59 1.98 11.07
C ALA A 275 12.77 1.78 10.12
N LYS A 276 13.92 1.40 10.68
CA LYS A 276 15.12 1.01 9.95
C LYS A 276 15.74 -0.24 10.54
N PHE A 277 16.33 -1.05 9.67
CA PHE A 277 17.29 -2.05 10.08
C PHE A 277 18.69 -1.44 10.12
N THR A 278 19.36 -1.60 11.25
CA THR A 278 20.77 -1.36 11.47
C THR A 278 21.55 -2.62 11.08
N LEU A 279 22.48 -2.50 10.14
CA LEU A 279 23.26 -3.64 9.63
C LEU A 279 24.70 -3.52 10.12
N ASN A 280 25.13 -4.42 11.01
CA ASN A 280 26.51 -4.48 11.52
C ASN A 280 27.04 -3.12 12.04
N GLY A 281 26.16 -2.28 12.62
CA GLY A 281 26.51 -0.94 13.10
C GLY A 281 26.68 0.13 12.00
N LEU A 282 26.47 -0.22 10.73
CA LEU A 282 26.47 0.73 9.61
C LEU A 282 25.03 1.01 9.17
N GLU A 283 24.63 2.29 9.26
CA GLU A 283 23.41 2.77 8.64
C GLU A 283 23.62 2.88 7.14
N ARG A 284 23.27 1.82 6.40
CA ARG A 284 23.02 1.98 4.97
C ARG A 284 21.65 2.59 4.77
N GLU A 285 21.62 3.67 4.01
CA GLU A 285 20.38 4.38 3.77
C GLU A 285 19.41 3.53 2.95
N HIS A 286 19.87 2.91 1.86
CA HIS A 286 19.00 2.29 0.85
C HIS A 286 19.38 0.82 0.57
N PHE A 287 18.40 -0.08 0.53
CA PHE A 287 18.54 -1.43 -0.02
C PHE A 287 17.17 -2.04 -0.35
N VAL A 288 17.16 -3.01 -1.26
CA VAL A 288 15.95 -3.71 -1.73
C VAL A 288 15.76 -5.03 -0.99
N PHE A 289 14.50 -5.42 -0.77
CA PHE A 289 14.14 -6.74 -0.26
C PHE A 289 13.81 -7.70 -1.40
N GLU A 290 14.65 -8.72 -1.58
CA GLU A 290 14.50 -9.71 -2.65
C GLU A 290 13.76 -10.96 -2.16
N TYR A 291 13.14 -11.68 -3.09
CA TYR A 291 12.56 -12.99 -2.80
C TYR A 291 13.69 -14.02 -2.68
N ALA A 292 13.58 -14.96 -1.72
CA ALA A 292 14.52 -16.08 -1.65
C ALA A 292 14.54 -16.93 -2.94
N TYR A 293 13.40 -17.00 -3.63
CA TYR A 293 13.24 -17.65 -4.93
C TYR A 293 12.53 -16.70 -5.89
N GLU A 294 13.14 -16.35 -7.03
CA GLU A 294 12.47 -15.52 -8.06
C GLU A 294 11.25 -16.25 -8.64
N ASN A 295 11.41 -17.52 -9.00
CA ASN A 295 10.30 -18.43 -9.28
C ASN A 295 10.14 -19.43 -8.12
N TYR A 296 8.94 -19.52 -7.55
CA TYR A 296 8.67 -20.42 -6.44
C TYR A 296 8.66 -21.90 -6.86
N GLU A 297 8.54 -22.20 -8.15
CA GLU A 297 8.58 -23.58 -8.66
C GLU A 297 9.96 -24.21 -8.52
N ASP A 298 11.00 -23.37 -8.45
CA ASP A 298 12.40 -23.77 -8.26
C ASP A 298 12.74 -24.05 -6.79
N ALA A 299 11.82 -23.75 -5.86
CA ALA A 299 12.02 -24.01 -4.45
C ALA A 299 11.92 -25.51 -4.15
N GLY A 300 12.81 -25.99 -3.28
CA GLY A 300 12.75 -27.35 -2.74
C GLY A 300 11.44 -27.61 -2.00
N ARG A 301 11.03 -28.89 -1.96
CA ARG A 301 9.75 -29.33 -1.40
C ARG A 301 9.96 -30.44 -0.39
N SER A 302 9.55 -30.17 0.83
CA SER A 302 9.39 -31.18 1.88
C SER A 302 7.95 -31.69 1.86
N TYR A 303 7.78 -32.96 1.49
CA TYR A 303 6.47 -33.59 1.41
C TYR A 303 6.00 -34.11 2.76
N ILE A 304 4.81 -33.71 3.19
CA ILE A 304 4.24 -34.10 4.48
C ILE A 304 3.40 -35.36 4.29
N GLU A 305 3.80 -36.47 4.93
CA GLU A 305 3.29 -37.81 4.60
C GLU A 305 2.08 -38.29 5.43
N LYS A 306 1.71 -37.62 6.53
CA LYS A 306 0.41 -37.78 7.27
C LYS A 306 0.35 -36.89 8.50
N GLY A 307 -0.80 -36.24 8.72
CA GLY A 307 -1.08 -35.48 9.95
C GLY A 307 -1.02 -36.39 11.17
N LYS A 308 -0.03 -36.17 12.05
CA LYS A 308 -0.10 -36.74 13.41
C LYS A 308 -1.21 -35.99 14.14
N ALA A 309 -2.03 -36.74 14.88
CA ALA A 309 -3.05 -36.18 15.75
C ALA A 309 -2.48 -34.98 16.52
N THR A 310 -3.23 -33.88 16.49
CA THR A 310 -2.88 -32.56 17.02
C THR A 310 -2.04 -32.71 18.29
N SER A 311 -0.75 -32.39 18.25
CA SER A 311 0.03 -32.27 19.47
C SER A 311 -0.62 -31.18 20.32
N LEU A 312 -1.15 -31.59 21.48
CA LEU A 312 -1.62 -30.67 22.50
C LEU A 312 -0.43 -29.82 22.96
N GLY A 313 -0.32 -28.58 22.46
CA GLY A 313 0.24 -27.49 23.26
C GLY A 313 1.62 -26.95 22.90
N SER A 314 2.06 -26.90 21.64
CA SER A 314 3.12 -25.95 21.29
C SER A 314 2.60 -24.52 21.43
N THR A 315 3.04 -23.85 22.50
CA THR A 315 2.70 -22.46 22.74
C THR A 315 3.61 -21.60 21.88
N PHE A 316 3.10 -21.13 20.75
CA PHE A 316 3.80 -20.17 19.92
C PHE A 316 3.99 -18.85 20.66
N PRO A 317 5.10 -18.12 20.40
CA PRO A 317 5.38 -16.88 21.08
C PRO A 317 4.35 -15.80 20.72
N LYS A 318 4.14 -14.86 21.65
CA LYS A 318 3.34 -13.65 21.41
C LYS A 318 4.11 -12.54 20.69
N GLU A 319 5.42 -12.71 20.51
CA GLU A 319 6.29 -11.78 19.81
C GLU A 319 7.11 -12.51 18.74
N ALA A 320 7.25 -11.90 17.58
CA ALA A 320 8.10 -12.36 16.49
C ALA A 320 8.96 -11.20 15.98
N GLU A 321 9.99 -11.52 15.21
CA GLU A 321 10.88 -10.53 14.62
C GLU A 321 10.99 -10.73 13.11
N ILE A 322 10.89 -9.63 12.36
CA ILE A 322 11.44 -9.57 10.99
C ILE A 322 12.84 -8.98 11.08
N ALA A 323 13.82 -9.72 10.58
CA ALA A 323 15.21 -9.29 10.52
C ALA A 323 15.84 -9.57 9.15
N PRO A 324 16.71 -8.68 8.66
CA PRO A 324 17.45 -8.91 7.43
C PRO A 324 18.45 -10.05 7.58
N VAL A 325 18.63 -10.80 6.50
CA VAL A 325 19.67 -11.82 6.33
C VAL A 325 20.67 -11.28 5.32
N ALA A 326 21.96 -11.43 5.62
CA ALA A 326 23.04 -10.90 4.78
C ALA A 326 23.06 -11.60 3.41
N THR A 327 23.06 -10.79 2.33
CA THR A 327 23.26 -11.24 0.95
C THR A 327 24.30 -10.36 0.24
N GLU A 328 23.88 -9.34 -0.49
CA GLU A 328 24.73 -8.42 -1.29
C GLU A 328 24.55 -6.97 -0.84
N ASP A 329 25.46 -6.05 -1.16
CA ASP A 329 25.49 -4.75 -0.49
C ASP A 329 24.22 -3.88 -0.61
N ASP A 330 23.49 -3.96 -1.70
CA ASP A 330 22.26 -3.23 -2.02
C ASP A 330 20.98 -4.09 -1.88
N ARG A 331 21.12 -5.35 -1.46
CA ARG A 331 20.03 -6.33 -1.42
C ARG A 331 20.00 -7.10 -0.11
N ARG A 332 18.80 -7.47 0.32
CA ARG A 332 18.60 -8.25 1.54
C ARG A 332 17.45 -9.23 1.36
N LEU A 333 17.61 -10.41 1.93
CA LEU A 333 16.47 -11.26 2.28
C LEU A 333 15.96 -10.82 3.64
N LEU A 334 14.65 -10.94 3.87
CA LEU A 334 14.08 -10.75 5.21
C LEU A 334 13.55 -12.07 5.72
N SER A 335 13.86 -12.36 6.98
CA SER A 335 13.38 -13.54 7.69
C SER A 335 12.41 -13.14 8.80
N LEU A 336 11.24 -13.78 8.85
CA LEU A 336 10.39 -13.80 10.03
C LEU A 336 10.90 -14.91 10.94
N ARG A 337 11.11 -14.59 12.22
CA ARG A 337 11.62 -15.49 13.25
C ARG A 337 10.60 -15.64 14.37
N LEU A 338 10.14 -16.88 14.58
CA LEU A 338 9.33 -17.29 15.71
C LEU A 338 10.22 -18.11 16.65
N THR A 339 10.61 -17.52 17.78
CA THR A 339 11.48 -18.21 18.75
C THR A 339 10.69 -18.45 20.04
N ASN A 340 10.63 -19.71 20.46
CA ASN A 340 10.19 -20.10 21.80
C ASN A 340 11.38 -20.74 22.55
N ALA A 341 11.16 -21.23 23.77
CA ALA A 341 12.24 -21.78 24.59
C ALA A 341 12.87 -23.07 24.01
N SER A 342 12.18 -23.79 23.13
CA SER A 342 12.57 -25.12 22.63
C SER A 342 12.81 -25.19 21.12
N SER A 343 12.35 -24.21 20.35
CA SER A 343 12.21 -24.24 18.90
C SER A 343 12.36 -22.83 18.32
N ALA A 344 12.98 -22.74 17.14
CA ALA A 344 13.05 -21.53 16.36
C ALA A 344 12.60 -21.83 14.92
N TYR A 345 11.54 -21.16 14.46
CA TYR A 345 11.05 -21.26 13.09
C TYR A 345 11.43 -20.01 12.32
N VAL A 346 11.96 -20.20 11.12
CA VAL A 346 12.44 -19.12 10.25
C VAL A 346 11.80 -19.25 8.88
N THR A 347 11.19 -18.18 8.40
CA THR A 347 10.49 -18.15 7.10
C THR A 347 10.81 -16.89 6.32
N ASP A 348 10.99 -17.01 5.00
CA ASP A 348 11.26 -15.87 4.10
C ASP A 348 10.02 -14.97 3.97
N VAL A 349 10.18 -13.68 4.26
CA VAL A 349 9.09 -12.69 4.14
C VAL A 349 8.67 -12.50 2.68
N GLY A 350 9.57 -12.71 1.72
CA GLY A 350 9.22 -12.72 0.30
C GLY A 350 8.21 -13.82 -0.03
N GLN A 351 8.40 -15.04 0.49
CA GLN A 351 7.43 -16.12 0.33
C GLN A 351 6.11 -15.81 1.05
N ILE A 352 6.15 -15.24 2.26
CA ILE A 352 4.93 -14.79 2.96
C ILE A 352 4.14 -13.84 2.05
N ALA A 353 4.82 -12.85 1.47
CA ALA A 353 4.20 -11.86 0.59
C ALA A 353 3.61 -12.47 -0.68
N ARG A 354 4.33 -13.42 -1.28
CA ARG A 354 3.86 -14.14 -2.46
C ARG A 354 2.62 -14.98 -2.15
N ALA A 355 2.67 -15.79 -1.11
CA ALA A 355 1.54 -16.61 -0.68
C ALA A 355 0.31 -15.76 -0.37
N TYR A 356 0.48 -14.66 0.38
CA TYR A 356 -0.61 -13.75 0.73
C TYR A 356 -1.26 -13.08 -0.50
N ARG A 357 -0.47 -12.77 -1.53
CA ARG A 357 -0.96 -12.17 -2.78
C ARG A 357 -1.78 -13.15 -3.61
N TYR A 358 -1.33 -14.40 -3.71
CA TYR A 358 -1.94 -15.40 -4.60
C TYR A 358 -2.92 -16.33 -3.90
N MET A 359 -3.08 -16.24 -2.57
CA MET A 359 -4.10 -17.00 -1.87
C MET A 359 -5.51 -16.59 -2.27
N TYR A 360 -6.37 -17.58 -2.41
CA TYR A 360 -7.78 -17.40 -2.72
C TYR A 360 -8.54 -16.95 -1.49
N ARG A 361 -9.35 -15.90 -1.64
CA ARG A 361 -10.28 -15.40 -0.62
C ARG A 361 -11.71 -15.59 -1.13
N PRO A 362 -12.45 -16.59 -0.65
CA PRO A 362 -13.81 -16.84 -1.08
C PRO A 362 -14.72 -15.72 -0.56
N THR A 363 -15.28 -14.91 -1.46
CA THR A 363 -16.30 -13.93 -1.10
C THR A 363 -17.61 -14.65 -0.80
N ILE A 364 -18.20 -14.37 0.38
CA ILE A 364 -19.54 -14.85 0.72
C ILE A 364 -20.54 -14.04 -0.11
N ASN A 365 -20.86 -14.50 -1.31
CA ASN A 365 -21.99 -13.95 -2.04
C ASN A 365 -23.28 -14.38 -1.33
N THR A 366 -24.08 -13.39 -0.90
CA THR A 366 -25.39 -13.55 -0.24
C THR A 366 -26.45 -14.29 -1.09
N VAL A 367 -26.11 -14.70 -2.32
CA VAL A 367 -26.98 -15.39 -3.27
C VAL A 367 -26.90 -16.91 -3.15
N ASP A 368 -25.87 -17.45 -2.49
CA ASP A 368 -25.84 -18.87 -2.13
C ASP A 368 -26.73 -19.09 -0.90
N LYS A 369 -28.05 -19.06 -1.12
CA LYS A 369 -29.05 -19.55 -0.17
C LYS A 369 -28.62 -20.94 0.30
N GLU A 370 -28.31 -21.04 1.58
CA GLU A 370 -28.29 -22.25 2.40
C GLU A 370 -28.26 -23.58 1.62
N GLU A 371 -27.16 -23.90 0.95
CA GLU A 371 -26.75 -25.30 0.92
C GLU A 371 -26.14 -25.59 2.28
N LYS A 372 -27.01 -25.89 3.26
CA LYS A 372 -26.64 -26.70 4.43
C LYS A 372 -26.36 -28.12 3.96
N SER A 373 -25.38 -28.30 3.07
CA SER A 373 -24.73 -29.60 3.00
C SER A 373 -23.90 -29.69 4.28
N THR A 374 -24.22 -30.69 5.11
CA THR A 374 -23.30 -31.13 6.16
C THR A 374 -22.00 -31.50 5.47
N LEU A 375 -21.04 -30.57 5.48
CA LEU A 375 -19.72 -30.76 4.91
C LEU A 375 -19.10 -31.98 5.59
N ASP A 376 -18.90 -33.06 4.83
CA ASP A 376 -18.24 -34.24 5.32
C ASP A 376 -16.75 -33.95 5.51
N ARG A 377 -16.39 -33.54 6.73
CA ARG A 377 -15.01 -33.27 7.14
C ARG A 377 -14.22 -34.55 7.41
N SER A 378 -14.86 -35.73 7.42
CA SER A 378 -14.17 -36.99 7.73
C SER A 378 -13.10 -37.39 6.71
N ALA A 379 -13.17 -36.81 5.50
CA ALA A 379 -12.19 -36.99 4.44
C ALA A 379 -11.04 -35.94 4.45
N TRP A 380 -11.06 -34.98 5.38
CA TRP A 380 -10.05 -33.92 5.44
C TRP A 380 -8.88 -34.36 6.30
N THR A 381 -7.67 -33.95 5.91
CA THR A 381 -6.47 -34.22 6.71
C THR A 381 -6.09 -32.97 7.47
N GLU A 382 -6.13 -33.03 8.80
CA GLU A 382 -5.72 -31.95 9.68
C GLU A 382 -4.22 -31.99 9.96
N TYR A 383 -3.57 -30.82 9.95
CA TYR A 383 -2.16 -30.67 10.28
C TYR A 383 -1.95 -29.65 11.40
N SER A 384 -0.98 -29.94 12.28
CA SER A 384 -0.53 -28.94 13.25
C SER A 384 0.36 -27.91 12.56
N ALA A 385 0.25 -26.64 12.96
CA ALA A 385 1.12 -25.59 12.43
C ALA A 385 2.61 -25.88 12.70
N GLU A 386 2.92 -26.55 13.82
CA GLU A 386 4.27 -26.94 14.18
C GLU A 386 4.88 -27.94 13.19
N ASP A 387 4.12 -28.96 12.78
CA ASP A 387 4.61 -29.95 11.80
C ASP A 387 4.92 -29.30 10.46
N ILE A 388 4.09 -28.35 10.02
CA ILE A 388 4.32 -27.58 8.79
C ILE A 388 5.58 -26.72 8.92
N LEU A 389 5.75 -26.02 10.05
CA LEU A 389 6.86 -25.09 10.25
C LEU A 389 8.19 -25.79 10.49
N ALA A 390 8.17 -27.04 10.96
CA ALA A 390 9.36 -27.82 11.28
C ALA A 390 10.08 -28.43 10.07
N VAL A 391 9.44 -28.50 8.89
CA VAL A 391 10.10 -29.05 7.69
C VAL A 391 11.24 -28.14 7.22
N GLU A 392 12.19 -28.66 6.47
CA GLU A 392 13.37 -27.88 6.03
C GLU A 392 13.02 -26.92 4.89
N GLU A 393 12.37 -27.42 3.83
CA GLU A 393 12.07 -26.65 2.63
C GLU A 393 10.63 -26.10 2.64
N LEU A 394 10.02 -25.84 1.47
CA LEU A 394 8.60 -25.49 1.42
C LEU A 394 7.74 -26.73 1.64
N ALA A 395 6.74 -26.62 2.52
CA ALA A 395 5.78 -27.67 2.81
C ALA A 395 4.87 -27.93 1.61
N ALA A 396 4.86 -29.17 1.13
CA ALA A 396 4.00 -29.64 0.05
C ALA A 396 3.28 -30.94 0.45
N PHE A 397 2.17 -31.23 -0.22
CA PHE A 397 1.34 -32.40 0.05
C PHE A 397 1.37 -33.34 -1.16
N ARG A 398 1.61 -34.64 -0.94
CA ARG A 398 1.57 -35.66 -2.02
C ARG A 398 0.15 -36.06 -2.36
N ASP A 399 -0.70 -36.13 -1.35
CA ASP A 399 -2.06 -36.61 -1.49
C ASP A 399 -2.98 -35.48 -1.97
N ASP A 400 -3.78 -35.80 -2.97
CA ASP A 400 -4.91 -34.96 -3.37
C ASP A 400 -5.93 -34.87 -2.24
N GLY A 401 -6.67 -33.76 -2.19
CA GLY A 401 -7.72 -33.57 -1.19
C GLY A 401 -7.57 -32.28 -0.40
N ILE A 402 -8.31 -32.21 0.71
CA ILE A 402 -8.41 -31.02 1.55
C ILE A 402 -7.50 -31.19 2.77
N HIS A 403 -6.55 -30.28 2.89
CA HIS A 403 -5.56 -30.21 3.96
C HIS A 403 -5.90 -29.01 4.84
N ASP A 404 -6.18 -29.26 6.11
CA ASP A 404 -6.70 -28.27 7.04
C ASP A 404 -5.64 -27.81 8.04
N ILE A 405 -5.41 -26.49 8.13
CA ILE A 405 -4.34 -25.89 8.94
C ILE A 405 -4.89 -24.65 9.64
N SER A 406 -4.82 -24.65 10.98
CA SER A 406 -5.21 -23.51 11.81
C SER A 406 -4.01 -22.90 12.52
N ALA A 407 -3.96 -21.56 12.54
CA ALA A 407 -3.00 -20.81 13.34
C ALA A 407 -3.43 -20.65 14.82
N ASN A 408 -4.56 -21.26 15.23
CA ASN A 408 -5.05 -21.28 16.61
C ASN A 408 -5.17 -19.89 17.28
N GLY A 409 -5.57 -18.88 16.50
CA GLY A 409 -5.74 -17.49 16.92
C GLY A 409 -4.45 -16.66 16.89
N ASN A 410 -3.31 -17.22 16.47
CA ASN A 410 -2.03 -16.51 16.44
C ASN A 410 -1.69 -15.99 15.01
N PRO A 411 -1.81 -14.68 14.75
CA PRO A 411 -1.51 -14.11 13.43
C PRO A 411 -0.03 -14.21 13.03
N LEU A 412 0.90 -14.34 14.00
CA LEU A 412 2.32 -14.53 13.72
C LEU A 412 2.60 -15.93 13.15
N VAL A 413 1.86 -16.94 13.64
CA VAL A 413 1.91 -18.31 13.11
C VAL A 413 1.31 -18.36 11.72
N LEU A 414 0.20 -17.65 11.49
CA LEU A 414 -0.40 -17.52 10.17
C LEU A 414 0.58 -16.93 9.15
N LEU A 415 1.30 -15.86 9.52
CA LEU A 415 2.36 -15.28 8.68
C LEU A 415 3.45 -16.32 8.38
N ALA A 416 3.95 -17.05 9.37
CA ALA A 416 4.98 -18.05 9.15
C ALA A 416 4.48 -19.20 8.26
N LEU A 417 3.24 -19.67 8.44
CA LEU A 417 2.64 -20.71 7.60
C LEU A 417 2.57 -20.26 6.14
N LEU A 418 2.16 -19.02 5.87
CA LEU A 418 2.17 -18.45 4.51
C LEU A 418 3.58 -18.46 3.88
N GLY A 419 4.62 -18.24 4.68
CA GLY A 419 6.01 -18.28 4.19
C GLY A 419 6.55 -19.69 4.01
N LYS A 420 5.91 -20.71 4.61
CA LYS A 420 6.38 -22.10 4.60
C LYS A 420 5.61 -22.99 3.64
N LEU A 421 4.34 -22.71 3.38
CA LEU A 421 3.49 -23.49 2.49
C LEU A 421 3.82 -23.22 1.02
N TYR A 422 3.85 -24.26 0.21
CA TYR A 422 3.97 -24.14 -1.23
C TYR A 422 2.73 -23.41 -1.81
N PRO A 423 2.88 -22.27 -2.51
CA PRO A 423 1.80 -21.28 -2.69
C PRO A 423 0.75 -21.63 -3.76
N GLN A 424 0.60 -22.90 -4.14
CA GLN A 424 -0.11 -23.30 -5.35
C GLN A 424 -1.65 -23.25 -5.26
N ASN A 425 -2.23 -23.58 -4.10
CA ASN A 425 -3.68 -23.68 -3.91
C ASN A 425 -4.07 -23.40 -2.43
N LEU A 426 -3.70 -22.22 -1.94
CA LEU A 426 -3.99 -21.75 -0.59
C LEU A 426 -5.32 -21.00 -0.56
N ILE A 427 -6.24 -21.42 0.30
CA ILE A 427 -7.54 -20.78 0.51
C ILE A 427 -7.54 -20.22 1.93
N PHE A 428 -7.67 -18.90 2.05
CA PHE A 428 -7.76 -18.26 3.36
C PHE A 428 -9.20 -18.13 3.82
N LEU A 429 -9.45 -18.51 5.07
CA LEU A 429 -10.77 -18.53 5.70
C LEU A 429 -10.80 -17.51 6.83
N GLU A 430 -11.31 -16.31 6.51
CA GLU A 430 -11.28 -15.14 7.41
C GLU A 430 -11.91 -15.41 8.79
N ASP A 431 -13.05 -16.10 8.82
CA ASP A 431 -13.81 -16.43 10.04
C ASP A 431 -13.57 -17.87 10.54
N GLY A 432 -12.63 -18.61 9.94
CA GLY A 432 -12.48 -20.06 10.19
C GLY A 432 -13.70 -20.89 9.79
N LYS A 433 -14.66 -20.30 9.04
CA LYS A 433 -15.86 -20.98 8.56
C LYS A 433 -15.62 -21.51 7.15
N VAL A 434 -15.76 -22.82 6.97
CA VAL A 434 -15.80 -23.43 5.65
C VAL A 434 -17.22 -23.37 5.11
N ASN A 435 -17.38 -22.89 3.88
CA ASN A 435 -18.64 -22.87 3.16
C ASN A 435 -18.44 -23.41 1.73
N GLY A 436 -19.54 -23.55 0.97
CA GLY A 436 -19.47 -24.01 -0.42
C GLY A 436 -18.57 -23.14 -1.32
N ALA A 437 -18.51 -21.83 -1.06
CA ALA A 437 -17.63 -20.92 -1.80
C ALA A 437 -16.15 -21.22 -1.54
N ALA A 438 -15.76 -21.52 -0.29
CA ALA A 438 -14.40 -21.93 0.07
C ALA A 438 -13.98 -23.22 -0.63
N LEU A 439 -14.87 -24.21 -0.71
CA LEU A 439 -14.58 -25.46 -1.41
C LEU A 439 -14.41 -25.25 -2.93
N ARG A 440 -15.24 -24.38 -3.52
CA ARG A 440 -15.16 -24.04 -4.94
C ARG A 440 -14.03 -23.06 -5.28
N ALA A 441 -13.42 -22.40 -4.29
CA ALA A 441 -12.31 -21.48 -4.50
C ALA A 441 -11.03 -22.21 -4.91
N GLY A 442 -10.20 -21.54 -5.69
CA GLY A 442 -8.92 -22.08 -6.14
C GLY A 442 -9.02 -23.20 -7.16
N LYS A 443 -7.94 -23.97 -7.29
CA LYS A 443 -7.85 -25.09 -8.22
C LYS A 443 -8.67 -26.27 -7.69
N GLN A 444 -9.31 -26.98 -8.61
CA GLN A 444 -10.18 -28.14 -8.34
C GLN A 444 -9.45 -29.48 -8.45
N PHE A 445 -8.14 -29.46 -8.58
CA PHE A 445 -7.26 -30.62 -8.66
C PHE A 445 -6.05 -30.40 -7.76
N GLY A 446 -5.40 -31.49 -7.35
CA GLY A 446 -4.28 -31.42 -6.43
C GLY A 446 -4.69 -31.25 -4.96
N ALA A 447 -3.70 -31.05 -4.11
CA ALA A 447 -3.90 -30.62 -2.74
C ALA A 447 -4.54 -29.22 -2.66
N LYS A 448 -5.55 -29.07 -1.81
CA LYS A 448 -6.20 -27.81 -1.46
C LYS A 448 -5.93 -27.54 0.01
N VAL A 449 -5.29 -26.41 0.31
CA VAL A 449 -4.96 -26.06 1.69
C VAL A 449 -5.96 -25.02 2.20
N LEU A 450 -6.73 -25.40 3.21
CA LEU A 450 -7.57 -24.48 3.95
C LEU A 450 -6.74 -23.91 5.11
N LEU A 451 -6.61 -22.59 5.13
CA LEU A 451 -5.81 -21.88 6.11
C LEU A 451 -6.68 -20.89 6.87
N SER A 452 -6.68 -20.97 8.20
CA SER A 452 -7.46 -20.09 9.07
C SER A 452 -6.61 -19.48 10.19
N CYS A 453 -6.99 -18.27 10.60
CA CYS A 453 -6.42 -17.69 11.82
C CYS A 453 -7.05 -18.34 13.06
N GLU A 454 -8.38 -18.42 13.12
CA GLU A 454 -9.11 -19.04 14.24
C GLU A 454 -9.08 -20.57 14.18
N ARG A 455 -9.41 -21.24 15.30
CA ARG A 455 -9.75 -22.67 15.24
C ARG A 455 -11.04 -22.85 14.43
N PHE A 456 -11.05 -23.86 13.58
CA PHE A 456 -12.26 -24.29 12.89
C PHE A 456 -13.35 -24.61 13.92
N LYS A 457 -14.51 -23.99 13.75
CA LYS A 457 -15.73 -24.31 14.49
C LYS A 457 -16.58 -25.31 13.71
#